data_AF-A0A9X3NE15-F1
#
_entry.id   AF-A0A9X3NE15-F1
#
_cell.length_a   1.000
_cell.length_b   1.000
_cell.length_c   1.000
_cell.angle_alpha   90.00
_cell.angle_beta   90.00
_cell.angle_gamma   90.00
#
_symmetry.space_group_name_H-M   'P 1'
#
loop_
_entity.id
_entity.type
_entity.pdbx_description
1 polymer ?
#
loop_
_entity_poly.entity_id
_entity_poly.type
_entity_poly.pdbx_seq_one_letter_code
_entity_poly.pdbx_strand_id
1 'polypeptide(L)'
;MNWKADLEEVERQYAAEPAEPPLAARVQPFDPALLPVPLVAHDQVPEHPGEMCFDDAGRPISATSGIASYTWEWREDGSVLERAMTALGPRATLIRRDTVVSIDMLSRVSVQRLTWDGDVAVRSDEALRFATGGRVGVDIAREADHAPDGAVRHVRRAQAEADGSVEAGLQRATQLAPTEVHWTAKELVVWPGAEAARALVEPLAQALDAALRGAVADSGIADPFLLHVVTPHSAPALPPKAWLAGAAWREHVRSTDLTDGAAATWLHRGVDRGLVAQLEVGDRLDADALRACALLSTTHPEAWDALHALQERLATRLNAGAAWLAAVDPSDGTDALRNTYTGGADVEAFRASLSSTASPDALAAALRDRGALEALICAAGLESHAHRLAHAVALESLVLVPGDGRSHLGGPALLPPGEAWPEGHTFLAAIDRAEVGLGTGWLLFFADLDELTWEEVNAPGSPIRLFATDAPVPADGPALTPRPVRFQPRLTLPEWSDAGEDLGLSAAESEAWSELIGNFVEEQHRFGGYASGVQGERPEPGTVLLLHLDWDEELGFEYGDGGTLQFRIPEDALAAEDWSRVITMADSG
;
A
#
# COMPACT_ATOMS: atom_id res chain seq x y z
N MET A 1 -2.11 -23.12 29.71
CA MET A 1 -1.33 -22.99 28.46
C MET A 1 -0.59 -21.67 28.53
N ASN A 2 0.74 -21.66 28.36
CA ASN A 2 1.59 -20.48 28.62
C ASN A 2 2.17 -19.91 27.33
N TRP A 3 1.32 -19.38 26.45
CA TRP A 3 1.75 -18.79 25.17
C TRP A 3 2.75 -17.63 25.37
N LYS A 4 2.78 -17.01 26.56
CA LYS A 4 3.73 -15.93 26.88
C LYS A 4 5.17 -16.43 26.94
N ALA A 5 5.41 -17.58 27.58
CA ALA A 5 6.74 -18.19 27.59
C ALA A 5 7.17 -18.64 26.18
N ASP A 6 6.21 -19.04 25.36
CA ASP A 6 6.44 -19.43 23.97
C ASP A 6 6.83 -18.23 23.12
N LEU A 7 6.18 -17.08 23.35
CA LEU A 7 6.53 -15.82 22.71
C LEU A 7 7.94 -15.36 23.10
N GLU A 8 8.29 -15.36 24.39
CA GLU A 8 9.64 -15.02 24.87
C GLU A 8 10.73 -15.94 24.25
N GLU A 9 10.37 -17.19 23.96
CA GLU A 9 11.25 -18.12 23.26
C GLU A 9 11.38 -17.76 21.78
N VAL A 10 10.27 -17.50 21.08
CA VAL A 10 10.28 -17.10 19.66
C VAL A 10 11.05 -15.80 19.46
N GLU A 11 10.88 -14.80 20.34
CA GLU A 11 11.64 -13.55 20.32
C GLU A 11 13.16 -13.80 20.40
N ARG A 12 13.57 -14.71 21.28
CA ARG A 12 14.98 -15.07 21.43
C ARG A 12 15.54 -15.77 20.20
N GLN A 13 14.74 -16.64 19.56
CA GLN A 13 15.15 -17.36 18.35
C GLN A 13 15.16 -16.47 17.12
N TYR A 14 14.22 -15.53 17.03
CA TYR A 14 14.16 -14.52 15.98
C TYR A 14 15.42 -13.63 15.97
N ALA A 15 15.97 -13.32 17.14
CA ALA A 15 17.23 -12.57 17.28
C ALA A 15 18.50 -13.39 16.96
N ALA A 16 18.39 -14.71 16.79
CA ALA A 16 19.53 -15.58 16.50
C ALA A 16 19.71 -15.77 14.98
N GLU A 17 20.97 -15.84 14.53
CA GLU A 17 21.26 -16.17 13.13
C GLU A 17 20.68 -17.55 12.74
N PRO A 18 20.15 -17.70 11.52
CA PRO A 18 19.65 -18.99 11.06
C PRO A 18 20.81 -19.99 10.99
N ALA A 19 20.61 -21.17 11.59
CA ALA A 19 21.57 -22.26 11.50
C ALA A 19 21.63 -22.80 10.07
N GLU A 20 22.80 -23.29 9.64
CA GLU A 20 22.90 -24.04 8.38
C GLU A 20 21.94 -25.25 8.41
N PRO A 21 21.22 -25.52 7.30
CA PRO A 21 20.26 -26.62 7.27
C PRO A 21 20.97 -27.96 7.48
N PRO A 22 20.39 -28.87 8.28
CA PRO A 22 20.98 -30.19 8.50
C PRO A 22 21.11 -30.99 7.20
N LEU A 23 22.09 -31.90 7.15
CA LEU A 23 22.26 -32.83 6.04
C LEU A 23 20.99 -33.67 5.83
N ALA A 24 20.37 -33.54 4.66
CA ALA A 24 19.13 -34.23 4.32
C ALA A 24 19.37 -35.73 4.03
N ALA A 25 18.51 -36.59 4.59
CA ALA A 25 18.52 -38.03 4.29
C ALA A 25 17.73 -38.35 3.00
N ARG A 26 16.69 -37.54 2.72
CA ARG A 26 15.83 -37.68 1.54
C ARG A 26 15.34 -36.32 1.08
N VAL A 27 15.18 -36.17 -0.23
CA VAL A 27 14.57 -35.01 -0.87
C VAL A 27 13.34 -35.46 -1.65
N GLN A 28 12.22 -34.74 -1.54
CA GLN A 28 11.00 -34.98 -2.30
C GLN A 28 10.40 -33.65 -2.78
N PRO A 29 9.53 -33.66 -3.80
CA PRO A 29 8.71 -32.49 -4.11
C PRO A 29 7.93 -32.02 -2.87
N PHE A 30 7.79 -30.71 -2.73
CA PHE A 30 7.02 -30.11 -1.65
C PHE A 30 5.59 -30.67 -1.59
N ASP A 31 5.19 -31.13 -0.40
CA ASP A 31 3.84 -31.60 -0.11
C ASP A 31 3.34 -30.89 1.17
N PRO A 32 2.35 -30.00 1.07
CA PRO A 32 1.85 -29.25 2.22
C PRO A 32 1.20 -30.15 3.29
N ALA A 33 0.72 -31.35 2.93
CA ALA A 33 0.18 -32.30 3.90
C ALA A 33 1.26 -32.87 4.84
N LEU A 34 2.54 -32.69 4.52
CA LEU A 34 3.66 -33.12 5.35
C LEU A 34 4.16 -32.01 6.29
N LEU A 35 3.62 -30.78 6.22
CA LEU A 35 4.04 -29.68 7.08
C LEU A 35 3.70 -29.91 8.56
N PRO A 36 4.54 -29.43 9.49
CA PRO A 36 4.30 -29.60 10.93
C PRO A 36 3.15 -28.75 11.48
N VAL A 37 2.76 -27.67 10.78
CA VAL A 37 1.62 -26.81 11.15
C VAL A 37 0.34 -27.38 10.51
N PRO A 38 -0.74 -27.61 11.28
CA PRO A 38 -2.01 -28.05 10.72
C PRO A 38 -2.57 -27.04 9.70
N LEU A 39 -3.15 -27.53 8.59
CA LEU A 39 -3.68 -26.70 7.50
C LEU A 39 -4.65 -25.59 7.95
N VAL A 40 -5.50 -25.84 8.97
CA VAL A 40 -6.42 -24.83 9.52
C VAL A 40 -5.71 -23.64 10.19
N ALA A 41 -4.42 -23.77 10.50
CA ALA A 41 -3.59 -22.76 11.15
C ALA A 41 -2.66 -22.00 10.19
N HIS A 42 -2.66 -22.35 8.90
CA HIS A 42 -1.88 -21.62 7.90
C HIS A 42 -2.62 -20.35 7.48
N ASP A 43 -1.88 -19.24 7.45
CA ASP A 43 -2.31 -18.01 6.77
C ASP A 43 -2.22 -18.15 5.26
N GLN A 44 -1.12 -18.75 4.81
CA GLN A 44 -0.82 -19.05 3.41
C GLN A 44 0.03 -20.33 3.43
N VAL A 45 -0.35 -21.30 2.60
CA VAL A 45 0.56 -22.43 2.32
C VAL A 45 1.65 -21.88 1.39
N PRO A 46 2.93 -22.21 1.62
CA PRO A 46 4.01 -21.75 0.74
C PRO A 46 3.68 -22.08 -0.72
N GLU A 47 3.44 -21.04 -1.53
CA GLU A 47 2.77 -21.17 -2.82
C GLU A 47 3.67 -21.79 -3.91
N HIS A 48 4.97 -21.88 -3.68
CA HIS A 48 5.91 -22.32 -4.71
C HIS A 48 6.39 -23.76 -4.52
N PRO A 49 6.31 -24.59 -5.57
CA PRO A 49 6.85 -25.94 -5.55
C PRO A 49 8.37 -25.85 -5.52
N GLY A 50 8.97 -26.23 -4.39
CA GLY A 50 10.38 -26.56 -4.34
C GLY A 50 10.60 -27.93 -3.72
N GLU A 51 11.74 -28.08 -3.07
CA GLU A 51 12.18 -29.36 -2.52
C GLU A 51 11.98 -29.38 -1.01
N MET A 52 11.46 -30.48 -0.49
CA MET A 52 11.37 -30.76 0.94
C MET A 52 12.39 -31.83 1.31
N CYS A 53 13.19 -31.54 2.32
CA CYS A 53 14.17 -32.44 2.90
C CYS A 53 13.60 -33.11 4.13
N PHE A 54 13.95 -34.39 4.32
CA PHE A 54 13.49 -35.19 5.45
C PHE A 54 14.66 -35.77 6.23
N ASP A 55 14.45 -35.96 7.54
CA ASP A 55 15.33 -36.77 8.37
C ASP A 55 15.07 -38.28 8.20
N ASP A 56 15.84 -39.11 8.91
CA ASP A 56 15.71 -40.57 8.88
C ASP A 56 14.37 -41.08 9.43
N ALA A 57 13.67 -40.29 10.22
CA ALA A 57 12.33 -40.59 10.72
C ALA A 57 11.22 -40.19 9.73
N GLY A 58 11.58 -39.60 8.59
CA GLY A 58 10.65 -39.12 7.58
C GLY A 58 9.96 -37.81 7.95
N ARG A 59 10.51 -37.05 8.90
CA ARG A 59 9.99 -35.73 9.30
C ARG A 59 10.63 -34.64 8.43
N PRO A 60 9.88 -33.62 7.99
CA PRO A 60 10.45 -32.52 7.21
C PRO A 60 11.43 -31.71 8.08
N ILE A 61 12.61 -31.43 7.55
CA ILE A 61 13.66 -30.65 8.26
C ILE A 61 14.02 -29.36 7.54
N SER A 62 13.76 -29.28 6.24
CA SER A 62 13.81 -28.03 5.50
C SER A 62 12.93 -28.09 4.26
N ALA A 63 12.49 -26.93 3.79
CA ALA A 63 11.96 -26.78 2.46
C ALA A 63 12.54 -25.52 1.83
N THR A 64 12.79 -25.54 0.54
CA THR A 64 13.11 -24.34 -0.20
C THR A 64 12.04 -24.07 -1.22
N SER A 65 11.79 -22.80 -1.45
CA SER A 65 10.93 -22.26 -2.47
C SER A 65 11.72 -21.10 -3.06
N GLY A 66 11.53 -20.76 -4.34
CA GLY A 66 12.36 -19.74 -5.01
C GLY A 66 12.44 -18.39 -4.28
N ILE A 67 11.49 -18.10 -3.39
CA ILE A 67 11.39 -16.85 -2.62
C ILE A 67 11.49 -17.05 -1.08
N ALA A 68 11.54 -18.30 -0.60
CA ALA A 68 11.61 -18.57 0.84
C ALA A 68 12.28 -19.90 1.17
N SER A 69 13.08 -19.93 2.21
CA SER A 69 13.60 -21.16 2.82
C SER A 69 13.00 -21.36 4.19
N TYR A 70 12.67 -22.61 4.51
CA TYR A 70 12.10 -23.06 5.77
C TYR A 70 13.02 -24.12 6.38
N THR A 71 13.18 -24.08 7.69
CA THR A 71 13.87 -25.11 8.47
C THR A 71 13.03 -25.47 9.69
N TRP A 72 12.99 -26.76 10.03
CA TRP A 72 12.21 -27.27 11.17
C TRP A 72 13.08 -28.07 12.11
N GLU A 73 13.07 -27.68 13.38
CA GLU A 73 13.74 -28.36 14.48
C GLU A 73 12.69 -29.11 15.32
N TRP A 74 12.71 -30.45 15.25
CA TRP A 74 11.80 -31.31 15.99
C TRP A 74 12.36 -31.65 17.38
N ARG A 75 11.57 -31.37 18.42
CA ARG A 75 11.97 -31.59 19.82
C ARG A 75 11.40 -32.88 20.40
N GLU A 76 11.97 -33.31 21.53
CA GLU A 76 11.54 -34.54 22.22
C GLU A 76 10.10 -34.45 22.77
N ASP A 77 9.63 -33.24 23.09
CA ASP A 77 8.26 -33.00 23.56
C ASP A 77 7.22 -32.93 22.43
N GLY A 78 7.66 -33.13 21.18
CA GLY A 78 6.81 -33.07 19.99
C GLY A 78 6.56 -31.65 19.47
N SER A 79 7.12 -30.62 20.10
CA SER A 79 7.09 -29.26 19.54
C SER A 79 8.07 -29.10 18.38
N VAL A 80 7.76 -28.15 17.50
CA VAL A 80 8.58 -27.84 16.33
C VAL A 80 8.91 -26.36 16.32
N LEU A 81 10.19 -26.04 16.24
CA LEU A 81 10.63 -24.67 15.97
C LEU A 81 10.89 -24.54 14.47
N GLU A 82 10.08 -23.74 13.81
CA GLU A 82 10.26 -23.35 12.42
C GLU A 82 11.05 -22.03 12.36
N ARG A 83 11.99 -21.96 11.44
CA ARG A 83 12.64 -20.71 11.03
C ARG A 83 12.51 -20.59 9.52
N ALA A 84 12.03 -19.45 9.07
CA ALA A 84 11.92 -19.14 7.66
C ALA A 84 12.70 -17.88 7.31
N MET A 85 13.35 -17.89 6.14
CA MET A 85 13.84 -16.70 5.48
C MET A 85 12.99 -16.49 4.24
N THR A 86 12.21 -15.42 4.22
CA THR A 86 11.33 -15.07 3.09
C THR A 86 11.89 -13.86 2.35
N ALA A 87 11.33 -13.54 1.18
CA ALA A 87 11.62 -12.29 0.47
C ALA A 87 11.35 -11.04 1.32
N LEU A 88 10.41 -11.14 2.27
CA LEU A 88 10.14 -10.07 3.22
C LEU A 88 11.22 -10.07 4.32
N GLY A 89 11.66 -11.22 4.81
CA GLY A 89 12.73 -11.31 5.80
C GLY A 89 12.59 -12.54 6.70
N PRO A 90 13.30 -12.56 7.86
CA PRO A 90 13.23 -13.69 8.77
C PRO A 90 11.85 -13.81 9.43
N ARG A 91 11.48 -15.05 9.76
CA ARG A 91 10.31 -15.42 10.56
C ARG A 91 10.69 -16.59 11.47
N ALA A 92 10.20 -16.58 12.70
CA ALA A 92 10.30 -17.69 13.63
C ALA A 92 8.90 -18.11 14.08
N THR A 93 8.62 -19.41 14.09
CA THR A 93 7.34 -19.98 14.53
C THR A 93 7.59 -21.14 15.49
N LEU A 94 7.06 -21.09 16.71
CA LEU A 94 7.01 -22.24 17.61
C LEU A 94 5.64 -22.91 17.53
N ILE A 95 5.68 -24.19 17.19
CA ILE A 95 4.50 -25.01 16.90
C ILE A 95 4.38 -26.05 18.00
N ARG A 96 3.23 -26.07 18.66
CA ARG A 96 2.81 -27.10 19.61
C ARG A 96 1.45 -27.63 19.19
N ARG A 97 1.04 -28.76 19.78
CA ARG A 97 -0.26 -29.38 19.47
C ARG A 97 -1.41 -28.38 19.52
N ASP A 98 -1.50 -27.56 20.57
CA ASP A 98 -2.66 -26.70 20.77
C ASP A 98 -2.37 -25.21 20.51
N THR A 99 -1.15 -24.86 20.09
CA THR A 99 -0.71 -23.46 19.98
C THR A 99 0.32 -23.28 18.89
N VAL A 100 0.18 -22.20 18.13
CA VAL A 100 1.20 -21.71 17.20
C VAL A 100 1.54 -20.29 17.61
N VAL A 101 2.82 -19.98 17.78
CA VAL A 101 3.30 -18.62 18.10
C VAL A 101 4.33 -18.22 17.07
N SER A 102 4.19 -17.07 16.42
CA SER A 102 5.17 -16.59 15.44
C SER A 102 5.49 -15.12 15.55
N ILE A 103 6.70 -14.77 15.14
CA ILE A 103 7.19 -13.41 14.93
C ILE A 103 7.82 -13.31 13.55
N ASP A 104 7.57 -12.21 12.85
CA ASP A 104 8.19 -11.91 11.57
C ASP A 104 8.94 -10.57 11.55
N MET A 105 9.50 -10.26 10.38
CA MET A 105 10.30 -9.07 10.12
C MET A 105 9.60 -7.73 10.24
N LEU A 106 8.27 -7.70 10.21
CA LEU A 106 7.49 -6.51 10.54
C LEU A 106 7.19 -6.41 12.04
N SER A 107 7.87 -7.24 12.86
CA SER A 107 7.60 -7.43 14.28
C SER A 107 6.13 -7.75 14.56
N ARG A 108 5.48 -8.49 13.64
CA ARG A 108 4.13 -8.99 13.85
C ARG A 108 4.19 -10.21 14.74
N VAL A 109 3.55 -10.11 15.90
CA VAL A 109 3.32 -11.22 16.82
C VAL A 109 1.98 -11.86 16.48
N SER A 110 1.98 -13.14 16.14
CA SER A 110 0.78 -13.95 15.99
C SER A 110 0.75 -15.07 17.03
N VAL A 111 -0.39 -15.22 17.70
CA VAL A 111 -0.66 -16.36 18.58
C VAL A 111 -1.95 -17.00 18.11
N GLN A 112 -1.91 -18.30 17.84
CA GLN A 112 -3.05 -19.10 17.43
C GLN A 112 -3.34 -20.20 18.47
N ARG A 113 -4.61 -20.44 18.76
CA ARG A 113 -5.11 -21.56 19.56
C ARG A 113 -5.82 -22.55 18.66
N LEU A 114 -5.47 -23.83 18.77
CA LEU A 114 -6.03 -24.89 17.95
C LEU A 114 -7.07 -25.71 18.71
N THR A 115 -8.20 -26.00 18.07
CA THR A 115 -9.20 -26.95 18.56
C THR A 115 -9.18 -28.19 17.68
N TRP A 116 -9.21 -29.36 18.32
CA TRP A 116 -9.04 -30.66 17.69
C TRP A 116 -10.30 -31.52 17.83
N ASP A 117 -10.63 -32.28 16.78
CA ASP A 117 -11.55 -33.42 16.82
C ASP A 117 -10.75 -34.69 16.56
N GLY A 118 -10.48 -35.45 17.61
CA GLY A 118 -9.52 -36.56 17.57
C GLY A 118 -8.11 -36.08 17.25
N ASP A 119 -7.56 -36.54 16.13
CA ASP A 119 -6.21 -36.24 15.65
C ASP A 119 -6.19 -35.18 14.54
N VAL A 120 -7.32 -34.51 14.31
CA VAL A 120 -7.48 -33.53 13.24
C VAL A 120 -7.81 -32.16 13.84
N ALA A 121 -7.04 -31.13 13.45
CA ALA A 121 -7.31 -29.77 13.87
C ALA A 121 -8.50 -29.21 13.07
N VAL A 122 -9.59 -28.87 13.75
CA VAL A 122 -10.84 -28.42 13.13
C VAL A 122 -11.04 -26.91 13.20
N ARG A 123 -10.32 -26.22 14.10
CA ARG A 123 -10.43 -24.76 14.23
C ARG A 123 -9.12 -24.12 14.71
N SER A 124 -8.84 -22.91 14.21
CA SER A 124 -7.78 -22.02 14.70
C SER A 124 -8.37 -20.67 15.09
N ASP A 125 -8.05 -20.18 16.28
CA ASP A 125 -8.39 -18.84 16.78
C ASP A 125 -7.10 -18.04 17.00
N GLU A 126 -6.93 -16.96 16.26
CA GLU A 126 -5.69 -16.19 16.16
C GLU A 126 -5.85 -14.74 16.60
N ALA A 127 -4.83 -14.23 17.28
CA ALA A 127 -4.64 -12.80 17.51
C ALA A 127 -3.29 -12.35 16.94
N LEU A 128 -3.33 -11.43 15.99
CA LEU A 128 -2.17 -10.83 15.33
C LEU A 128 -1.99 -9.38 15.78
N ARG A 129 -0.79 -9.01 16.24
CA ARG A 129 -0.46 -7.67 16.73
C ARG A 129 0.88 -7.19 16.19
N PHE A 130 1.02 -5.88 15.99
CA PHE A 130 2.30 -5.25 15.64
C PHE A 130 3.00 -4.81 16.93
N ALA A 131 4.29 -5.14 17.08
CA ALA A 131 5.06 -4.71 18.24
C ALA A 131 5.32 -3.20 18.25
N THR A 132 5.41 -2.59 17.06
CA THR A 132 5.47 -1.14 16.89
C THR A 132 4.07 -0.58 16.99
N GLY A 133 3.81 0.22 18.04
CA GLY A 133 2.50 0.87 18.22
C GLY A 133 2.15 1.73 17.01
N GLY A 134 0.88 1.71 16.59
CA GLY A 134 0.36 2.52 15.47
C GLY A 134 -0.43 1.73 14.44
N ARG A 135 -0.21 0.41 14.29
CA ARG A 135 -1.01 -0.43 13.37
C ARG A 135 -2.07 -1.23 14.11
N VAL A 136 -3.29 -1.23 13.58
CA VAL A 136 -4.39 -2.04 14.09
C VAL A 136 -4.08 -3.52 13.85
N GLY A 137 -4.23 -4.35 14.89
CA GLY A 137 -4.08 -5.79 14.77
C GLY A 137 -5.29 -6.44 14.12
N VAL A 138 -5.25 -7.76 13.94
CA VAL A 138 -6.38 -8.53 13.40
C VAL A 138 -6.63 -9.74 14.30
N ASP A 139 -7.90 -9.98 14.61
CA ASP A 139 -8.35 -11.23 15.23
C ASP A 139 -8.97 -12.11 14.15
N ILE A 140 -8.57 -13.37 14.08
CA ILE A 140 -8.94 -14.26 12.98
C ILE A 140 -9.46 -15.58 13.56
N ALA A 141 -10.56 -16.08 13.02
CA ALA A 141 -11.03 -17.43 13.26
C ALA A 141 -11.07 -18.23 11.97
N ARG A 142 -10.59 -19.47 12.01
CA ARG A 142 -10.60 -20.41 10.91
C ARG A 142 -11.27 -21.71 11.33
N GLU A 143 -12.14 -22.27 10.50
CA GLU A 143 -12.79 -23.56 10.74
C GLU A 143 -12.64 -24.47 9.52
N ALA A 144 -12.15 -25.67 9.75
CA ALA A 144 -11.83 -26.65 8.72
C ALA A 144 -12.87 -27.76 8.68
N ASP A 145 -13.53 -27.90 7.54
CA ASP A 145 -14.39 -29.03 7.23
C ASP A 145 -13.54 -30.16 6.64
N HIS A 146 -13.72 -31.38 7.13
CA HIS A 146 -12.92 -32.53 6.72
C HIS A 146 -13.75 -33.56 5.97
N ALA A 147 -13.10 -34.29 5.06
CA ALA A 147 -13.62 -35.50 4.46
C ALA A 147 -13.57 -36.67 5.46
N PRO A 148 -14.32 -37.78 5.22
CA PRO A 148 -14.30 -38.95 6.12
C PRO A 148 -12.93 -39.62 6.30
N ASP A 149 -11.98 -39.36 5.39
CA ASP A 149 -10.60 -39.84 5.45
C ASP A 149 -9.65 -38.88 6.20
N GLY A 150 -10.18 -37.78 6.75
CA GLY A 150 -9.42 -36.77 7.49
C GLY A 150 -8.79 -35.68 6.61
N ALA A 151 -8.96 -35.72 5.29
CA ALA A 151 -8.46 -34.66 4.42
C ALA A 151 -9.28 -33.37 4.60
N VAL A 152 -8.62 -32.22 4.76
CA VAL A 152 -9.31 -30.93 4.82
C VAL A 152 -9.99 -30.67 3.48
N ARG A 153 -11.29 -30.38 3.46
CA ARG A 153 -12.08 -30.01 2.28
C ARG A 153 -12.07 -28.51 2.05
N HIS A 154 -12.29 -27.75 3.11
CA HIS A 154 -12.29 -26.30 3.08
C HIS A 154 -12.02 -25.71 4.46
N VAL A 155 -11.43 -24.53 4.48
CA VAL A 155 -11.27 -23.69 5.66
C VAL A 155 -12.11 -22.45 5.45
N ARG A 156 -13.10 -22.24 6.32
CA ARG A 156 -13.82 -20.97 6.42
C ARG A 156 -13.04 -20.03 7.33
N ARG A 157 -13.12 -18.73 7.09
CA ARG A 157 -12.44 -17.68 7.82
C ARG A 157 -13.43 -16.59 8.22
N ALA A 158 -13.15 -15.95 9.34
CA ALA A 158 -13.70 -14.65 9.71
C ALA A 158 -12.57 -13.83 10.33
N GLN A 159 -12.58 -12.52 10.08
CA GLN A 159 -11.60 -11.60 10.64
C GLN A 159 -12.30 -10.36 11.19
N ALA A 160 -11.71 -9.74 12.19
CA ALA A 160 -12.10 -8.43 12.70
C ALA A 160 -10.85 -7.60 13.00
N GLU A 161 -10.91 -6.31 12.67
CA GLU A 161 -9.92 -5.34 13.14
C GLU A 161 -9.92 -5.29 14.66
N ALA A 162 -8.72 -5.18 15.23
CA ALA A 162 -8.52 -5.45 16.63
C ALA A 162 -7.47 -4.53 17.24
N ASP A 163 -7.90 -3.79 18.26
CA ASP A 163 -7.02 -3.11 19.20
C ASP A 163 -6.78 -3.97 20.46
N GLY A 164 -5.80 -3.55 21.26
CA GLY A 164 -5.54 -4.14 22.57
C GLY A 164 -4.67 -5.41 22.55
N SER A 165 -4.68 -6.12 23.68
CA SER A 165 -3.73 -7.21 23.93
C SER A 165 -4.02 -8.48 23.11
N VAL A 166 -3.00 -9.32 22.94
CA VAL A 166 -3.12 -10.67 22.36
C VAL A 166 -4.18 -11.52 23.09
N GLU A 167 -4.25 -11.43 24.42
CA GLU A 167 -5.23 -12.21 25.21
C GLU A 167 -6.68 -11.78 24.90
N ALA A 168 -6.93 -10.48 24.81
CA ALA A 168 -8.24 -9.96 24.42
C ALA A 168 -8.58 -10.35 22.98
N GLY A 169 -7.58 -10.33 22.09
CA GLY A 169 -7.73 -10.76 20.71
C GLY A 169 -8.16 -12.22 20.57
N LEU A 170 -7.47 -13.12 21.28
CA LEU A 170 -7.81 -14.54 21.28
C LEU A 170 -9.23 -14.78 21.78
N GLN A 171 -9.68 -14.03 22.79
CA GLN A 171 -11.05 -14.13 23.26
C GLN A 171 -12.05 -13.67 22.19
N ARG A 172 -11.78 -12.57 21.47
CA ARG A 172 -12.65 -12.11 20.38
C ARG A 172 -12.64 -13.07 19.20
N ALA A 173 -11.49 -13.62 18.82
CA ALA A 173 -11.37 -14.63 17.77
C ALA A 173 -12.31 -15.83 18.01
N THR A 174 -12.39 -16.33 19.26
CA THR A 174 -13.31 -17.44 19.59
C THR A 174 -14.80 -17.14 19.38
N GLN A 175 -15.16 -15.86 19.27
CA GLN A 175 -16.54 -15.40 19.06
C GLN A 175 -16.85 -15.13 17.59
N LEU A 176 -15.83 -15.09 16.72
CA LEU A 176 -16.02 -14.95 15.29
C LEU A 176 -16.61 -16.24 14.70
N ALA A 177 -17.62 -16.08 13.86
CA ALA A 177 -18.25 -17.16 13.10
C ALA A 177 -17.62 -17.24 11.70
N PRO A 178 -16.78 -18.25 11.39
CA PRO A 178 -16.13 -18.34 10.09
C PRO A 178 -17.13 -18.71 8.99
N THR A 179 -17.42 -17.75 8.11
CA THR A 179 -18.37 -17.94 7.00
C THR A 179 -17.72 -17.81 5.63
N GLU A 180 -16.64 -17.04 5.49
CA GLU A 180 -15.94 -16.83 4.21
C GLU A 180 -15.09 -18.05 3.88
N VAL A 181 -15.30 -18.72 2.74
CA VAL A 181 -14.42 -19.81 2.32
C VAL A 181 -13.07 -19.24 1.91
N HIS A 182 -12.05 -19.44 2.74
CA HIS A 182 -10.70 -18.90 2.54
C HIS A 182 -9.76 -19.89 1.86
N TRP A 183 -9.87 -21.18 2.21
CA TRP A 183 -9.10 -22.25 1.61
C TRP A 183 -10.03 -23.40 1.23
N THR A 184 -9.70 -24.11 0.17
CA THR A 184 -10.33 -25.38 -0.22
C THR A 184 -9.19 -26.36 -0.52
N ALA A 185 -9.43 -27.68 -0.45
CA ALA A 185 -8.47 -28.82 -0.58
C ALA A 185 -7.62 -28.90 -1.87
N LYS A 186 -7.44 -27.77 -2.51
CA LYS A 186 -7.04 -27.51 -3.88
C LYS A 186 -5.54 -27.69 -4.13
N GLU A 187 -4.71 -27.94 -3.13
CA GLU A 187 -3.26 -27.93 -3.28
C GLU A 187 -2.60 -29.32 -3.46
N LEU A 188 -3.38 -30.37 -3.70
CA LEU A 188 -2.86 -31.66 -4.21
C LEU A 188 -3.46 -32.03 -5.57
N VAL A 189 -3.81 -31.05 -6.39
CA VAL A 189 -4.18 -31.31 -7.78
C VAL A 189 -2.89 -31.39 -8.59
N VAL A 190 -2.52 -32.61 -8.99
CA VAL A 190 -1.46 -32.81 -10.00
C VAL A 190 -1.81 -31.96 -11.21
N TRP A 191 -0.91 -31.04 -11.59
CA TRP A 191 -1.08 -30.19 -12.76
C TRP A 191 -1.42 -31.09 -13.97
N PRO A 192 -2.58 -30.89 -14.62
CA PRO A 192 -3.05 -31.82 -15.64
C PRO A 192 -2.40 -31.56 -17.01
N GLY A 193 -1.51 -30.57 -17.10
CA GLY A 193 -0.95 -30.04 -18.34
C GLY A 193 -1.75 -28.87 -18.92
N ALA A 194 -1.08 -28.01 -19.69
CA ALA A 194 -1.67 -26.83 -20.31
C ALA A 194 -2.96 -27.09 -21.12
N GLU A 195 -3.03 -28.19 -21.87
CA GLU A 195 -4.20 -28.51 -22.71
C GLU A 195 -5.45 -28.78 -21.87
N ALA A 196 -5.31 -29.58 -20.82
CA ALA A 196 -6.41 -29.89 -19.90
C ALA A 196 -6.83 -28.64 -19.12
N ALA A 197 -5.89 -27.79 -18.71
CA ALA A 197 -6.20 -26.50 -18.09
C ALA A 197 -6.98 -25.58 -19.03
N ARG A 198 -6.58 -25.47 -20.31
CA ARG A 198 -7.31 -24.69 -21.33
C ARG A 198 -8.72 -25.23 -21.57
N ALA A 199 -8.93 -26.54 -21.48
CA ALA A 199 -10.26 -27.15 -21.62
C ALA A 199 -11.25 -26.75 -20.49
N LEU A 200 -10.74 -26.25 -19.36
CA LEU A 200 -11.56 -25.77 -18.23
C LEU A 200 -12.04 -24.32 -18.40
N VAL A 201 -11.45 -23.55 -19.32
CA VAL A 201 -11.71 -22.13 -19.49
C VAL A 201 -13.19 -21.84 -19.78
N GLU A 202 -13.78 -22.51 -20.78
CA GLU A 202 -15.18 -22.23 -21.16
C GLU A 202 -16.18 -22.65 -20.08
N PRO A 203 -16.15 -23.89 -19.55
CA PRO A 203 -17.09 -24.29 -18.50
C PRO A 203 -16.98 -23.42 -17.25
N LEU A 204 -15.75 -23.05 -16.86
CA LEU A 204 -15.54 -22.21 -15.69
C LEU A 204 -16.00 -20.77 -15.92
N ALA A 205 -15.72 -20.18 -17.09
CA ALA A 205 -16.22 -18.86 -17.44
C ALA A 205 -17.76 -18.82 -17.41
N GLN A 206 -18.42 -19.88 -17.86
CA GLN A 206 -19.87 -20.00 -17.79
C GLN A 206 -20.39 -20.09 -16.35
N ALA A 207 -19.73 -20.89 -15.49
CA ALA A 207 -20.10 -21.01 -14.09
C ALA A 207 -19.91 -19.69 -13.32
N LEU A 208 -18.79 -19.01 -13.53
CA LEU A 208 -18.49 -17.71 -12.93
C LEU A 208 -19.47 -16.62 -13.41
N ASP A 209 -19.78 -16.58 -14.71
CA ASP A 209 -20.79 -15.67 -15.28
C ASP A 209 -22.17 -15.85 -14.63
N ALA A 210 -22.63 -17.09 -14.49
CA ALA A 210 -23.90 -17.39 -13.82
C ALA A 210 -23.87 -17.00 -12.33
N ALA A 211 -22.79 -17.34 -11.62
CA ALA A 211 -22.62 -17.02 -10.20
C ALA A 211 -22.58 -15.51 -9.95
N LEU A 212 -21.81 -14.76 -10.74
CA LEU A 212 -21.69 -13.31 -10.64
C LEU A 212 -23.01 -12.61 -10.96
N ARG A 213 -23.72 -13.02 -12.01
CA ARG A 213 -25.04 -12.44 -12.33
C ARG A 213 -26.06 -12.72 -11.22
N GLY A 214 -26.02 -13.90 -10.62
CA GLY A 214 -26.82 -14.22 -9.44
C GLY A 214 -26.47 -13.31 -8.25
N ALA A 215 -25.18 -13.13 -7.97
CA ALA A 215 -24.72 -12.26 -6.88
C ALA A 215 -25.10 -10.78 -7.12
N VAL A 216 -24.99 -10.29 -8.36
CA VAL A 216 -25.44 -8.95 -8.75
C VAL A 216 -26.94 -8.78 -8.50
N ALA A 217 -27.77 -9.77 -8.87
CA ALA A 217 -29.21 -9.71 -8.64
C ALA A 217 -29.59 -9.65 -7.15
N ASP A 218 -28.80 -10.30 -6.29
CA ASP A 218 -29.04 -10.36 -4.85
C ASP A 218 -28.38 -9.20 -4.07
N SER A 219 -27.55 -8.38 -4.73
CA SER A 219 -26.77 -7.30 -4.09
C SER A 219 -27.61 -6.14 -3.54
N GLY A 220 -28.82 -5.93 -4.05
CA GLY A 220 -29.66 -4.77 -3.72
C GLY A 220 -29.27 -3.46 -4.40
N ILE A 221 -28.23 -3.44 -5.24
CA ILE A 221 -27.86 -2.26 -6.04
C ILE A 221 -28.86 -2.09 -7.20
N ALA A 222 -29.69 -1.04 -7.13
CA ALA A 222 -30.82 -0.85 -8.07
C ALA A 222 -30.39 -0.56 -9.51
N ASP A 223 -29.25 0.12 -9.70
CA ASP A 223 -28.72 0.51 -11.01
C ASP A 223 -27.23 0.13 -11.12
N PRO A 224 -26.91 -1.16 -11.31
CA PRO A 224 -25.53 -1.60 -11.50
C PRO A 224 -24.89 -0.83 -12.64
N PHE A 225 -23.68 -0.34 -12.41
CA PHE A 225 -22.93 0.49 -13.35
C PHE A 225 -21.60 -0.16 -13.74
N LEU A 226 -20.83 -0.59 -12.74
CA LEU A 226 -19.53 -1.23 -12.91
C LEU A 226 -19.43 -2.47 -12.02
N LEU A 227 -19.03 -3.59 -12.59
CA LEU A 227 -18.62 -4.79 -11.86
C LEU A 227 -17.12 -4.97 -12.06
N HIS A 228 -16.36 -4.89 -10.98
CA HIS A 228 -14.94 -5.19 -10.99
C HIS A 228 -14.69 -6.56 -10.39
N VAL A 229 -14.14 -7.48 -11.18
CA VAL A 229 -13.79 -8.84 -10.80
C VAL A 229 -12.27 -8.91 -10.66
N VAL A 230 -11.78 -9.15 -9.44
CA VAL A 230 -10.35 -9.21 -9.15
C VAL A 230 -9.93 -10.66 -8.96
N THR A 231 -8.86 -11.03 -9.68
CA THR A 231 -8.06 -12.21 -9.42
C THR A 231 -6.73 -11.74 -8.83
N PRO A 232 -6.41 -12.03 -7.56
CA PRO A 232 -5.21 -11.50 -6.90
C PRO A 232 -3.90 -11.88 -7.60
N HIS A 233 -2.91 -10.99 -7.49
CA HIS A 233 -1.63 -11.06 -8.20
C HIS A 233 -0.61 -12.03 -7.61
N SER A 234 -0.54 -12.12 -6.27
CA SER A 234 0.50 -12.91 -5.60
C SER A 234 0.23 -14.42 -5.74
N ALA A 235 -1.05 -14.80 -5.75
CA ALA A 235 -1.52 -16.09 -6.20
C ALA A 235 -2.92 -15.92 -6.81
N PRO A 236 -3.23 -16.58 -7.95
CA PRO A 236 -4.54 -16.50 -8.54
C PRO A 236 -5.59 -17.10 -7.61
N ALA A 237 -6.17 -16.31 -6.72
CA ALA A 237 -7.21 -16.78 -5.80
C ALA A 237 -8.52 -16.90 -6.58
N LEU A 238 -8.85 -18.12 -7.01
CA LEU A 238 -10.16 -18.46 -7.53
C LEU A 238 -10.94 -19.26 -6.46
N PRO A 239 -12.22 -18.95 -6.24
CA PRO A 239 -13.06 -18.05 -7.02
C PRO A 239 -12.69 -16.56 -6.85
N PRO A 240 -12.90 -15.73 -7.89
CA PRO A 240 -12.54 -14.32 -7.83
C PRO A 240 -13.44 -13.58 -6.84
N LYS A 241 -12.91 -12.49 -6.28
CA LYS A 241 -13.73 -11.49 -5.57
C LYS A 241 -14.30 -10.51 -6.59
N ALA A 242 -15.48 -9.98 -6.32
CA ALA A 242 -16.05 -8.95 -7.17
C ALA A 242 -16.68 -7.80 -6.37
N TRP A 243 -16.63 -6.60 -6.93
CA TRP A 243 -17.23 -5.38 -6.40
C TRP A 243 -18.20 -4.82 -7.41
N LEU A 244 -19.43 -4.56 -6.98
CA LEU A 244 -20.48 -3.99 -7.80
C LEU A 244 -20.78 -2.56 -7.35
N ALA A 245 -20.48 -1.61 -8.22
CA ALA A 245 -20.85 -0.21 -8.05
C ALA A 245 -22.15 0.12 -8.81
N GLY A 246 -22.98 0.96 -8.19
CA GLY A 246 -24.17 1.51 -8.82
C GLY A 246 -23.99 2.91 -9.38
N ALA A 247 -25.07 3.48 -9.94
CA ALA A 247 -25.09 4.87 -10.40
C ALA A 247 -24.73 5.90 -9.29
N ALA A 248 -25.08 5.63 -8.03
CA ALA A 248 -24.73 6.49 -6.90
C ALA A 248 -23.21 6.60 -6.69
N TRP A 249 -22.49 5.49 -6.84
CA TRP A 249 -21.02 5.50 -6.82
C TRP A 249 -20.47 6.34 -7.98
N ARG A 250 -21.01 6.18 -9.19
CA ARG A 250 -20.60 6.99 -10.35
C ARG A 250 -20.77 8.48 -10.08
N GLU A 251 -21.93 8.92 -9.61
CA GLU A 251 -22.17 10.35 -9.36
C GLU A 251 -21.27 10.88 -8.25
N HIS A 252 -20.99 10.07 -7.22
CA HIS A 252 -20.03 10.42 -6.18
C HIS A 252 -18.63 10.65 -6.77
N VAL A 253 -18.11 9.67 -7.52
CA VAL A 253 -16.82 9.77 -8.22
C VAL A 253 -16.74 11.03 -9.07
N ARG A 254 -17.75 11.30 -9.89
CA ARG A 254 -17.78 12.50 -10.74
C ARG A 254 -17.75 13.80 -9.96
N SER A 255 -18.22 13.80 -8.71
CA SER A 255 -18.28 14.99 -7.86
C SER A 255 -17.02 15.21 -7.04
N THR A 256 -16.28 14.14 -6.72
CA THR A 256 -15.14 14.19 -5.79
C THR A 256 -13.78 13.96 -6.45
N ASP A 257 -13.73 13.19 -7.53
CA ASP A 257 -12.49 12.91 -8.25
C ASP A 257 -12.25 14.00 -9.30
N LEU A 258 -11.13 14.72 -9.19
CA LEU A 258 -10.72 15.73 -10.18
C LEU A 258 -9.82 15.12 -11.27
N THR A 259 -9.38 13.89 -11.10
CA THR A 259 -8.55 13.15 -12.05
C THR A 259 -9.39 12.14 -12.82
N ASP A 260 -9.73 12.45 -14.08
CA ASP A 260 -10.57 11.61 -14.94
C ASP A 260 -10.13 10.13 -14.92
N GLY A 261 -10.90 9.28 -14.22
CA GLY A 261 -10.75 7.83 -14.22
C GLY A 261 -9.92 7.23 -13.08
N ALA A 262 -9.35 8.02 -12.17
CA ALA A 262 -8.59 7.48 -11.03
C ALA A 262 -9.50 6.72 -10.05
N ALA A 263 -10.72 7.18 -9.79
CA ALA A 263 -11.61 6.55 -8.82
C ALA A 263 -12.04 5.12 -9.14
N ALA A 264 -11.94 4.67 -10.41
CA ALA A 264 -12.24 3.29 -10.76
C ALA A 264 -11.25 2.30 -10.10
N THR A 265 -10.04 2.76 -9.74
CA THR A 265 -9.05 1.93 -9.04
C THR A 265 -9.35 1.73 -7.55
N TRP A 266 -10.29 2.51 -7.01
CA TRP A 266 -10.63 2.53 -5.59
C TRP A 266 -12.05 2.04 -5.28
N LEU A 267 -12.65 1.20 -6.15
CA LEU A 267 -13.98 0.62 -5.93
C LEU A 267 -14.18 -0.01 -4.54
N HIS A 268 -13.14 -0.62 -4.00
CA HIS A 268 -13.19 -1.24 -2.67
C HIS A 268 -13.50 -0.22 -1.56
N ARG A 269 -13.06 1.04 -1.68
CA ARG A 269 -13.38 2.12 -0.74
C ARG A 269 -14.86 2.46 -0.69
N GLY A 270 -15.57 2.25 -1.81
CA GLY A 270 -17.00 2.44 -1.88
C GLY A 270 -17.80 1.45 -1.02
N VAL A 271 -17.20 0.36 -0.54
CA VAL A 271 -17.88 -0.64 0.31
C VAL A 271 -18.25 -0.03 1.66
N ASP A 272 -17.32 0.66 2.31
CA ASP A 272 -17.54 1.26 3.63
C ASP A 272 -18.56 2.40 3.58
N ARG A 273 -18.66 3.07 2.43
CA ARG A 273 -19.67 4.11 2.16
C ARG A 273 -21.03 3.55 1.73
N GLY A 274 -21.16 2.22 1.58
CA GLY A 274 -22.37 1.56 1.08
C GLY A 274 -22.70 1.89 -0.39
N LEU A 275 -21.74 2.42 -1.14
CA LEU A 275 -21.87 2.76 -2.56
C LEU A 275 -21.54 1.57 -3.47
N VAL A 276 -20.82 0.59 -2.93
CA VAL A 276 -20.35 -0.61 -3.63
C VAL A 276 -20.70 -1.84 -2.80
N ALA A 277 -21.19 -2.89 -3.47
CA ALA A 277 -21.42 -4.18 -2.84
C ALA A 277 -20.25 -5.13 -3.14
N GLN A 278 -19.65 -5.73 -2.11
CA GLN A 278 -18.76 -6.88 -2.29
C GLN A 278 -19.61 -8.13 -2.55
N LEU A 279 -19.26 -8.87 -3.60
CA LEU A 279 -19.98 -10.06 -4.05
C LEU A 279 -19.19 -11.32 -3.77
N GLU A 280 -19.74 -12.18 -2.93
CA GLU A 280 -19.20 -13.51 -2.66
C GLU A 280 -19.68 -14.50 -3.74
N VAL A 281 -18.73 -14.99 -4.55
CA VAL A 281 -19.01 -15.87 -5.70
C VAL A 281 -18.93 -17.35 -5.29
N GLY A 282 -18.10 -17.68 -4.30
CA GLY A 282 -17.75 -19.05 -3.95
C GLY A 282 -18.95 -19.94 -3.59
N ASP A 283 -19.88 -19.41 -2.81
CA ASP A 283 -21.07 -20.16 -2.36
C ASP A 283 -22.06 -20.49 -3.49
N ARG A 284 -21.87 -19.89 -4.67
CA ARG A 284 -22.73 -20.06 -5.85
C ARG A 284 -22.13 -20.99 -6.90
N LEU A 285 -20.91 -21.46 -6.68
CA LEU A 285 -20.23 -22.38 -7.60
C LEU A 285 -20.47 -23.82 -7.18
N ASP A 286 -20.68 -24.69 -8.17
CA ASP A 286 -20.74 -26.12 -7.93
C ASP A 286 -19.33 -26.72 -7.68
N ALA A 287 -19.30 -27.99 -7.31
CA ALA A 287 -18.05 -28.68 -6.97
C ALA A 287 -17.06 -28.77 -8.17
N ASP A 288 -17.57 -28.80 -9.40
CA ASP A 288 -16.72 -28.92 -10.59
C ASP A 288 -16.10 -27.57 -10.95
N ALA A 289 -16.88 -26.47 -10.85
CA ALA A 289 -16.38 -25.11 -11.01
C ALA A 289 -15.37 -24.75 -9.91
N LEU A 290 -15.66 -25.11 -8.65
CA LEU A 290 -14.71 -24.94 -7.56
C LEU A 290 -13.42 -25.72 -7.82
N ARG A 291 -13.50 -26.94 -8.36
CA ARG A 291 -12.31 -27.71 -8.74
C ARG A 291 -11.56 -27.09 -9.92
N ALA A 292 -12.25 -26.54 -10.91
CA ALA A 292 -11.61 -25.85 -12.02
C ALA A 292 -10.89 -24.57 -11.56
N CYS A 293 -11.53 -23.79 -10.68
CA CYS A 293 -10.92 -22.67 -9.98
C CYS A 293 -9.62 -23.11 -9.31
N ALA A 294 -9.64 -24.24 -8.61
CA ALA A 294 -8.45 -24.78 -7.94
C ALA A 294 -7.26 -24.98 -8.83
N LEU A 295 -7.52 -25.61 -9.95
CA LEU A 295 -6.49 -26.05 -10.86
C LEU A 295 -5.82 -24.83 -11.49
N LEU A 296 -6.61 -23.82 -11.83
CA LEU A 296 -6.12 -22.56 -12.41
C LEU A 296 -5.55 -21.59 -11.35
N SER A 297 -5.83 -21.82 -10.06
CA SER A 297 -5.23 -21.11 -8.93
C SER A 297 -3.81 -21.56 -8.58
N THR A 298 -3.30 -22.59 -9.24
CA THR A 298 -1.93 -23.07 -8.98
C THR A 298 -0.89 -22.10 -9.50
N THR A 299 0.26 -21.99 -8.83
CA THR A 299 1.42 -21.17 -9.24
C THR A 299 2.18 -21.75 -10.44
N HIS A 300 1.61 -22.74 -11.13
CA HIS A 300 2.26 -23.36 -12.27
C HIS A 300 2.39 -22.35 -13.43
N PRO A 301 3.56 -22.18 -14.05
CA PRO A 301 3.75 -21.18 -15.12
C PRO A 301 2.75 -21.32 -16.28
N GLU A 302 2.36 -22.54 -16.63
CA GLU A 302 1.36 -22.81 -17.68
C GLU A 302 -0.09 -22.50 -17.27
N ALA A 303 -0.37 -22.29 -15.98
CA ALA A 303 -1.69 -21.89 -15.50
C ALA A 303 -2.02 -20.45 -15.90
N TRP A 304 -1.00 -19.59 -16.04
CA TRP A 304 -1.18 -18.19 -16.42
C TRP A 304 -1.86 -18.05 -17.78
N ASP A 305 -1.47 -18.83 -18.79
CA ASP A 305 -2.12 -18.82 -20.11
C ASP A 305 -3.63 -19.12 -20.01
N ALA A 306 -3.99 -20.14 -19.24
CA ALA A 306 -5.37 -20.55 -19.05
C ALA A 306 -6.15 -19.54 -18.20
N LEU A 307 -5.50 -18.87 -17.24
CA LEU A 307 -6.10 -17.81 -16.43
C LEU A 307 -6.38 -16.56 -17.28
N HIS A 308 -5.43 -16.11 -18.11
CA HIS A 308 -5.66 -15.00 -19.04
C HIS A 308 -6.81 -15.31 -20.00
N ALA A 309 -6.83 -16.52 -20.56
CA ALA A 309 -7.93 -16.96 -21.41
C ALA A 309 -9.27 -17.01 -20.65
N LEU A 310 -9.28 -17.41 -19.38
CA LEU A 310 -10.45 -17.36 -18.51
C LEU A 310 -10.94 -15.92 -18.29
N GLN A 311 -10.03 -14.98 -18.00
CA GLN A 311 -10.36 -13.58 -17.76
C GLN A 311 -10.97 -12.93 -19.01
N GLU A 312 -10.33 -13.08 -20.18
CA GLU A 312 -10.85 -12.59 -21.46
C GLU A 312 -12.24 -13.17 -21.75
N ARG A 313 -12.39 -14.48 -21.53
CA ARG A 313 -13.65 -15.17 -21.79
C ARG A 313 -14.75 -14.73 -20.83
N LEU A 314 -14.44 -14.61 -19.55
CA LEU A 314 -15.36 -14.14 -18.53
C LEU A 314 -15.79 -12.69 -18.81
N ALA A 315 -14.87 -11.79 -19.12
CA ALA A 315 -15.16 -10.41 -19.50
C ALA A 315 -16.11 -10.33 -20.70
N THR A 316 -15.86 -11.14 -21.74
CA THR A 316 -16.74 -11.24 -22.91
C THR A 316 -18.17 -11.64 -22.53
N ARG A 317 -18.30 -12.64 -21.64
CA ARG A 317 -19.61 -13.17 -21.21
C ARG A 317 -20.37 -12.20 -20.31
N LEU A 318 -19.68 -11.57 -19.35
CA LEU A 318 -20.30 -10.61 -18.43
C LEU A 318 -20.80 -9.36 -19.19
N ASN A 319 -20.02 -8.84 -20.13
CA ASN A 319 -20.40 -7.68 -20.93
C ASN A 319 -21.48 -8.00 -21.99
N ALA A 320 -21.65 -9.25 -22.40
CA ALA A 320 -22.69 -9.63 -23.36
C ALA A 320 -24.10 -9.38 -22.78
N GLY A 321 -24.77 -8.34 -23.29
CA GLY A 321 -26.15 -7.99 -22.94
C GLY A 321 -26.34 -7.43 -21.52
N ALA A 322 -25.26 -7.00 -20.85
CA ALA A 322 -25.34 -6.32 -19.56
C ALA A 322 -25.65 -4.82 -19.73
N ALA A 323 -26.32 -4.24 -18.74
CA ALA A 323 -26.54 -2.80 -18.62
C ALA A 323 -25.39 -2.09 -17.86
N TRP A 324 -24.35 -2.84 -17.51
CA TRP A 324 -23.19 -2.43 -16.72
C TRP A 324 -21.92 -2.92 -17.40
N LEU A 325 -20.80 -2.28 -17.09
CA LEU A 325 -19.48 -2.67 -17.59
C LEU A 325 -18.83 -3.68 -16.65
N ALA A 326 -18.34 -4.79 -17.18
CA ALA A 326 -17.53 -5.77 -16.45
C ALA A 326 -16.04 -5.52 -16.70
N ALA A 327 -15.32 -5.17 -15.64
CA ALA A 327 -13.87 -5.14 -15.61
C ALA A 327 -13.36 -6.43 -14.97
N VAL A 328 -12.63 -7.26 -15.71
CA VAL A 328 -12.00 -8.47 -15.16
C VAL A 328 -10.50 -8.25 -15.23
N ASP A 329 -9.89 -7.93 -14.09
CA ASP A 329 -8.51 -7.43 -14.04
C ASP A 329 -7.48 -8.59 -14.07
N PRO A 330 -6.54 -8.62 -15.04
CA PRO A 330 -5.49 -9.61 -15.10
C PRO A 330 -4.31 -9.35 -14.17
N SER A 331 -3.97 -8.09 -13.87
CA SER A 331 -2.89 -7.67 -12.97
C SER A 331 -2.41 -6.26 -13.31
N ASP A 332 -2.50 -5.38 -12.32
CA ASP A 332 -1.67 -4.23 -11.96
C ASP A 332 -2.50 -2.95 -11.92
N GLY A 333 -2.48 -2.29 -10.76
CA GLY A 333 -3.25 -1.10 -10.48
C GLY A 333 -3.13 -0.05 -11.59
N THR A 334 -4.12 0.84 -11.69
CA THR A 334 -4.22 1.98 -12.61
C THR A 334 -4.15 1.70 -14.12
N ASP A 335 -3.19 0.93 -14.62
CA ASP A 335 -2.95 0.70 -16.05
C ASP A 335 -3.68 -0.53 -16.62
N ALA A 336 -4.11 -1.51 -15.80
CA ALA A 336 -4.94 -2.61 -16.30
C ALA A 336 -6.34 -2.13 -16.73
N LEU A 337 -6.95 -1.17 -16.03
CA LEU A 337 -8.14 -0.46 -16.50
C LEU A 337 -7.87 0.38 -17.78
N ARG A 338 -6.61 0.59 -18.16
CA ARG A 338 -6.26 1.17 -19.48
C ARG A 338 -6.14 0.11 -20.56
N ASN A 339 -5.57 -1.06 -20.25
CA ASN A 339 -5.12 -2.06 -21.22
C ASN A 339 -6.06 -3.28 -21.40
N THR A 340 -6.87 -3.63 -20.40
CA THR A 340 -7.72 -4.85 -20.45
C THR A 340 -9.05 -4.60 -21.17
N TYR A 341 -9.44 -3.34 -21.36
CA TYR A 341 -10.55 -2.99 -22.23
C TYR A 341 -10.08 -2.92 -23.68
N THR A 342 -10.21 -4.01 -24.41
CA THR A 342 -10.02 -3.99 -25.86
C THR A 342 -11.14 -3.19 -26.54
N GLY A 343 -10.91 -1.87 -26.72
CA GLY A 343 -11.18 -1.12 -27.95
C GLY A 343 -12.62 -0.94 -28.46
N GLY A 344 -13.65 -1.10 -27.62
CA GLY A 344 -15.04 -0.81 -27.99
C GLY A 344 -15.47 0.63 -27.69
N ALA A 345 -16.39 1.19 -28.48
CA ALA A 345 -16.99 2.51 -28.22
C ALA A 345 -17.64 2.64 -26.83
N ASP A 346 -18.04 1.51 -26.23
CA ASP A 346 -18.68 1.46 -24.92
C ASP A 346 -17.71 1.77 -23.76
N VAL A 347 -16.42 1.52 -23.92
CA VAL A 347 -15.39 1.79 -22.90
C VAL A 347 -15.06 3.28 -22.84
N GLU A 348 -14.92 3.91 -24.00
CA GLU A 348 -14.72 5.37 -24.09
C GLU A 348 -15.96 6.12 -23.59
N ALA A 349 -17.16 5.63 -23.93
CA ALA A 349 -18.41 6.17 -23.37
C ALA A 349 -18.49 6.00 -21.84
N PHE A 350 -18.04 4.86 -21.31
CA PHE A 350 -17.95 4.62 -19.88
C PHE A 350 -16.95 5.58 -19.20
N ARG A 351 -15.73 5.73 -19.73
CA ARG A 351 -14.73 6.67 -19.21
C ARG A 351 -15.23 8.11 -19.24
N ALA A 352 -15.81 8.53 -20.35
CA ALA A 352 -16.45 9.85 -20.47
C ALA A 352 -17.60 10.03 -19.46
N SER A 353 -18.27 8.95 -19.05
CA SER A 353 -19.31 9.02 -18.01
C SER A 353 -18.75 9.11 -16.59
N LEU A 354 -17.48 8.77 -16.38
CA LEU A 354 -16.74 8.96 -15.12
C LEU A 354 -16.04 10.31 -15.04
N SER A 355 -15.91 11.05 -16.15
CA SER A 355 -15.22 12.34 -16.17
C SER A 355 -15.74 13.26 -15.07
N SER A 356 -14.78 13.90 -14.41
CA SER A 356 -15.04 14.81 -13.32
C SER A 356 -16.01 15.91 -13.76
N THR A 357 -16.98 16.19 -12.90
CA THR A 357 -17.79 17.40 -13.01
C THR A 357 -17.13 18.58 -12.31
N ALA A 358 -16.08 18.34 -11.54
CA ALA A 358 -15.33 19.38 -10.89
C ALA A 358 -14.38 20.02 -11.92
N SER A 359 -14.52 21.33 -12.10
CA SER A 359 -13.81 22.07 -13.12
C SER A 359 -12.36 22.31 -12.70
N PRO A 360 -11.36 22.18 -13.60
CA PRO A 360 -10.00 22.64 -13.34
C PRO A 360 -9.94 24.10 -12.84
N ASP A 361 -10.89 24.94 -13.27
CA ASP A 361 -11.02 26.32 -12.80
C ASP A 361 -11.45 26.40 -11.33
N ALA A 362 -12.27 25.45 -10.86
CA ALA A 362 -12.70 25.38 -9.47
C ALA A 362 -11.52 25.00 -8.55
N LEU A 363 -10.70 24.05 -8.97
CA LEU A 363 -9.46 23.69 -8.25
C LEU A 363 -8.48 24.88 -8.22
N ALA A 364 -8.24 25.50 -9.38
CA ALA A 364 -7.39 26.67 -9.48
C ALA A 364 -7.89 27.85 -8.62
N ALA A 365 -9.22 27.99 -8.48
CA ALA A 365 -9.83 28.96 -7.57
C ALA A 365 -9.65 28.57 -6.09
N ALA A 366 -9.85 27.30 -5.73
CA ALA A 366 -9.64 26.79 -4.37
C ALA A 366 -8.19 26.97 -3.90
N LEU A 367 -7.22 26.86 -4.80
CA LEU A 367 -5.81 27.14 -4.51
C LEU A 367 -5.51 28.63 -4.26
N ARG A 368 -6.45 29.55 -4.47
CA ARG A 368 -6.23 31.00 -4.35
C ARG A 368 -7.22 31.70 -3.44
N ASP A 369 -8.35 31.07 -3.14
CA ASP A 369 -9.45 31.65 -2.38
C ASP A 369 -9.95 30.65 -1.34
N ARG A 370 -9.94 31.07 -0.06
CA ARG A 370 -10.35 30.21 1.06
C ARG A 370 -11.84 29.86 1.01
N GLY A 371 -12.70 30.71 0.43
CA GLY A 371 -14.12 30.41 0.26
C GLY A 371 -14.37 29.35 -0.82
N ALA A 372 -13.66 29.44 -1.93
CA ALA A 372 -13.64 28.39 -2.96
C ALA A 372 -13.07 27.07 -2.41
N LEU A 373 -12.02 27.15 -1.59
CA LEU A 373 -11.46 25.99 -0.90
C LEU A 373 -12.46 25.35 0.07
N GLU A 374 -13.14 26.15 0.88
CA GLU A 374 -14.20 25.68 1.78
C GLU A 374 -15.32 24.99 1.01
N ALA A 375 -15.76 25.56 -0.11
CA ALA A 375 -16.79 24.95 -0.96
C ALA A 375 -16.33 23.59 -1.54
N LEU A 376 -15.06 23.49 -1.95
CA LEU A 376 -14.49 22.24 -2.46
C LEU A 376 -14.36 21.18 -1.36
N ILE A 377 -13.93 21.56 -0.16
CA ILE A 377 -13.86 20.65 0.99
C ILE A 377 -15.26 20.17 1.39
N CYS A 378 -16.26 21.06 1.38
CA CYS A 378 -17.67 20.65 1.56
C CYS A 378 -18.10 19.64 0.50
N ALA A 379 -17.79 19.86 -0.77
CA ALA A 379 -18.15 18.95 -1.86
C ALA A 379 -17.47 17.58 -1.74
N ALA A 380 -16.30 17.52 -1.10
CA ALA A 380 -15.61 16.27 -0.79
C ALA A 380 -16.23 15.48 0.39
N GLY A 381 -17.34 15.96 0.98
CA GLY A 381 -18.01 15.27 2.11
C GLY A 381 -17.42 15.59 3.49
N LEU A 382 -16.73 16.72 3.61
CA LEU A 382 -16.09 17.19 4.85
C LEU A 382 -16.78 18.45 5.40
N GLU A 383 -18.10 18.57 5.25
CA GLU A 383 -18.86 19.79 5.54
C GLU A 383 -18.70 20.27 6.99
N SER A 384 -18.60 19.33 7.95
CA SER A 384 -18.41 19.62 9.38
C SER A 384 -17.06 20.27 9.69
N HIS A 385 -16.05 20.06 8.84
CA HIS A 385 -14.67 20.53 9.02
C HIS A 385 -14.26 21.61 8.01
N ALA A 386 -15.02 21.79 6.93
CA ALA A 386 -14.64 22.60 5.77
C ALA A 386 -14.16 24.00 6.13
N HIS A 387 -14.89 24.71 7.00
CA HIS A 387 -14.50 26.03 7.45
C HIS A 387 -13.15 26.04 8.18
N ARG A 388 -12.96 25.11 9.12
CA ARG A 388 -11.71 24.99 9.88
C ARG A 388 -10.55 24.65 8.94
N LEU A 389 -10.75 23.67 8.06
CA LEU A 389 -9.73 23.21 7.12
C LEU A 389 -9.32 24.33 6.16
N ALA A 390 -10.27 25.06 5.58
CA ALA A 390 -9.99 26.14 4.63
C ALA A 390 -9.40 27.41 5.28
N HIS A 391 -9.79 27.76 6.51
CA HIS A 391 -9.44 29.07 7.11
C HIS A 391 -8.41 29.00 8.24
N ALA A 392 -8.33 27.89 8.97
CA ALA A 392 -7.41 27.74 10.10
C ALA A 392 -6.25 26.78 9.80
N VAL A 393 -6.47 25.76 8.98
CA VAL A 393 -5.45 24.76 8.64
C VAL A 393 -4.69 25.16 7.40
N ALA A 394 -5.37 25.54 6.31
CA ALA A 394 -4.71 25.88 5.06
C ALA A 394 -3.69 27.00 5.23
N LEU A 395 -2.47 26.77 4.76
CA LEU A 395 -1.36 27.72 4.81
C LEU A 395 -1.12 28.33 3.44
N GLU A 396 -0.72 29.60 3.41
CA GLU A 396 -0.21 30.22 2.19
C GLU A 396 1.21 29.73 1.92
N SER A 397 1.44 29.27 0.70
CA SER A 397 2.75 28.98 0.12
C SER A 397 3.00 29.92 -1.06
N LEU A 398 4.26 30.01 -1.45
CA LEU A 398 4.70 30.72 -2.64
C LEU A 398 5.26 29.69 -3.62
N VAL A 399 4.52 29.36 -4.67
CA VAL A 399 5.02 28.49 -5.74
C VAL A 399 6.04 29.24 -6.58
N LEU A 400 7.17 28.60 -6.85
CA LEU A 400 8.24 29.14 -7.68
C LEU A 400 7.95 28.77 -9.13
N VAL A 401 7.47 29.73 -9.93
CA VAL A 401 7.24 29.55 -11.36
C VAL A 401 8.29 30.32 -12.17
N PRO A 402 8.65 29.88 -13.39
CA PRO A 402 9.54 30.64 -14.26
C PRO A 402 9.09 32.11 -14.40
N GLY A 403 10.01 33.05 -14.23
CA GLY A 403 9.70 34.47 -14.20
C GLY A 403 10.94 35.36 -14.12
N ASP A 404 10.73 36.67 -14.16
CA ASP A 404 11.79 37.70 -14.16
C ASP A 404 12.07 38.28 -12.76
N GLY A 405 11.83 37.50 -11.70
CA GLY A 405 12.19 37.89 -10.33
C GLY A 405 13.70 37.88 -10.10
N ARG A 406 14.12 38.42 -8.94
CA ARG A 406 15.54 38.41 -8.56
C ARG A 406 15.95 37.04 -8.03
N SER A 407 15.01 36.32 -7.41
CA SER A 407 15.22 34.95 -6.98
C SER A 407 15.33 34.00 -8.17
N HIS A 408 16.10 32.92 -8.01
CA HIS A 408 16.31 31.92 -9.05
C HIS A 408 16.65 30.55 -8.48
N LEU A 409 16.27 29.51 -9.22
CA LEU A 409 16.74 28.14 -9.04
C LEU A 409 17.95 27.90 -9.95
N GLY A 410 18.90 27.09 -9.51
CA GLY A 410 20.16 26.86 -10.22
C GLY A 410 21.01 28.11 -10.35
N GLY A 411 21.92 28.16 -11.32
CA GLY A 411 22.89 29.26 -11.44
C GLY A 411 22.31 30.66 -11.78
N PRO A 412 23.15 31.71 -11.89
CA PRO A 412 24.57 31.71 -11.52
C PRO A 412 24.71 31.51 -10.00
N ALA A 413 25.74 30.77 -9.59
CA ALA A 413 25.97 30.51 -8.18
C ALA A 413 26.43 31.76 -7.45
N LEU A 414 25.98 31.89 -6.21
CA LEU A 414 26.24 33.02 -5.34
C LEU A 414 26.83 32.54 -4.02
N LEU A 415 27.77 33.28 -3.45
CA LEU A 415 28.29 33.06 -2.09
C LEU A 415 28.26 34.35 -1.27
N PRO A 416 28.25 34.26 0.07
CA PRO A 416 28.57 35.41 0.90
C PRO A 416 30.00 35.92 0.60
N PRO A 417 30.27 37.22 0.74
CA PRO A 417 31.60 37.77 0.48
C PRO A 417 32.69 37.12 1.34
N GLY A 418 33.69 36.52 0.70
CA GLY A 418 34.83 35.91 1.37
C GLY A 418 34.63 34.47 1.84
N GLU A 419 33.43 33.89 1.65
CA GLU A 419 33.20 32.47 1.90
C GLU A 419 33.83 31.60 0.81
N ALA A 420 34.30 30.42 1.22
CA ALA A 420 34.76 29.40 0.29
C ALA A 420 33.57 28.60 -0.25
N TRP A 421 33.74 28.00 -1.43
CA TRP A 421 32.76 27.04 -1.95
C TRP A 421 32.66 25.83 -0.99
N PRO A 422 31.46 25.44 -0.55
CA PRO A 422 31.30 24.23 0.28
C PRO A 422 31.66 22.99 -0.54
N GLU A 423 32.66 22.22 -0.09
CA GLU A 423 33.19 21.05 -0.80
C GLU A 423 32.09 20.01 -1.08
N GLY A 424 32.05 19.43 -2.28
CA GLY A 424 31.03 18.46 -2.71
C GLY A 424 29.68 19.05 -3.12
N HIS A 425 29.39 20.31 -2.74
CA HIS A 425 28.05 20.85 -2.90
C HIS A 425 27.75 21.40 -4.30
N THR A 426 26.48 21.26 -4.68
CA THR A 426 25.82 21.92 -5.80
C THR A 426 24.97 23.09 -5.32
N PHE A 427 25.05 24.23 -6.00
CA PHE A 427 24.18 25.38 -5.74
C PHE A 427 22.77 25.12 -6.29
N LEU A 428 21.78 25.20 -5.40
CA LEU A 428 20.40 24.84 -5.69
C LEU A 428 19.53 26.06 -5.98
N ALA A 429 19.64 27.12 -5.18
CA ALA A 429 18.79 28.30 -5.29
C ALA A 429 19.38 29.53 -4.60
N ALA A 430 18.97 30.71 -5.08
CA ALA A 430 19.08 31.98 -4.37
C ALA A 430 17.70 32.62 -4.25
N ILE A 431 17.27 32.88 -3.02
CA ILE A 431 15.99 33.50 -2.71
C ILE A 431 16.22 34.88 -2.09
N ASP A 432 15.74 35.92 -2.77
CA ASP A 432 15.75 37.27 -2.21
C ASP A 432 14.67 37.38 -1.12
N ARG A 433 15.10 37.64 0.11
CA ARG A 433 14.25 37.67 1.29
C ARG A 433 13.11 38.69 1.18
N ALA A 434 13.30 39.76 0.40
CA ALA A 434 12.25 40.78 0.25
C ALA A 434 11.12 40.29 -0.65
N GLU A 435 11.39 39.36 -1.58
CA GLU A 435 10.37 38.78 -2.47
C GLU A 435 9.45 37.79 -1.74
N VAL A 436 9.91 37.23 -0.61
CA VAL A 436 9.17 36.29 0.23
C VAL A 436 8.75 36.88 1.59
N GLY A 437 8.95 38.18 1.80
CA GLY A 437 8.50 38.87 3.02
C GLY A 437 9.33 38.61 4.29
N LEU A 438 10.57 38.15 4.14
CA LEU A 438 11.50 37.82 5.24
C LEU A 438 12.58 38.89 5.48
N GLY A 439 12.33 40.15 5.11
CA GLY A 439 13.28 41.25 5.28
C GLY A 439 14.18 41.47 4.07
N THR A 440 15.41 41.94 4.27
CA THR A 440 16.39 42.19 3.20
C THR A 440 17.47 41.12 3.13
N GLY A 441 18.15 41.03 1.99
CA GLY A 441 19.23 40.07 1.77
C GLY A 441 18.76 38.80 1.07
N TRP A 442 19.58 37.76 1.15
CA TRP A 442 19.45 36.54 0.36
C TRP A 442 19.60 35.30 1.22
N LEU A 443 18.85 34.26 0.87
CA LEU A 443 19.05 32.88 1.32
C LEU A 443 19.66 32.10 0.15
N LEU A 444 20.79 31.42 0.39
CA LEU A 444 21.55 30.69 -0.61
C LEU A 444 21.60 29.21 -0.21
N PHE A 445 21.06 28.34 -1.06
CA PHE A 445 20.84 26.93 -0.77
C PHE A 445 21.82 26.05 -1.53
N PHE A 446 22.43 25.10 -0.82
CA PHE A 446 23.41 24.16 -1.34
C PHE A 446 23.17 22.77 -0.77
N ALA A 447 23.42 21.73 -1.57
CA ALA A 447 23.49 20.36 -1.09
C ALA A 447 24.50 19.54 -1.90
N ASP A 448 25.12 18.58 -1.24
CA ASP A 448 25.84 17.46 -1.85
C ASP A 448 24.84 16.34 -2.13
N LEU A 449 24.29 16.32 -3.35
CA LEU A 449 23.21 15.40 -3.73
C LEU A 449 23.64 13.92 -3.70
N ASP A 450 24.94 13.63 -3.70
CA ASP A 450 25.48 12.26 -3.66
C ASP A 450 25.64 11.74 -2.21
N GLU A 451 25.72 12.64 -1.22
CA GLU A 451 25.92 12.29 0.19
C GLU A 451 24.70 12.60 1.09
N LEU A 452 23.59 13.10 0.52
CA LEU A 452 22.38 13.39 1.27
C LEU A 452 21.81 12.14 1.96
N THR A 453 21.65 12.24 3.28
CA THR A 453 20.86 11.28 4.07
C THR A 453 19.48 11.84 4.40
N TRP A 454 18.67 11.08 5.13
CA TRP A 454 17.28 11.42 5.46
C TRP A 454 17.12 12.79 6.12
N GLU A 455 17.95 13.12 7.10
CA GLU A 455 17.87 14.37 7.87
C GLU A 455 19.27 14.96 8.11
N GLU A 456 19.46 16.22 7.70
CA GLU A 456 20.75 16.89 7.77
C GLU A 456 20.63 18.29 8.38
N VAL A 457 21.60 18.69 9.20
CA VAL A 457 21.61 19.99 9.90
C VAL A 457 22.57 20.95 9.23
N ASN A 458 22.21 22.23 9.11
CA ASN A 458 23.04 23.27 8.49
C ASN A 458 24.30 23.61 9.31
N ALA A 459 25.32 22.74 9.22
CA ALA A 459 26.59 22.86 9.92
C ALA A 459 27.77 22.79 8.95
N PRO A 460 28.93 23.39 9.25
CA PRO A 460 30.12 23.25 8.41
C PRO A 460 30.50 21.77 8.25
N GLY A 461 30.67 21.32 7.01
CA GLY A 461 30.98 19.92 6.69
C GLY A 461 29.77 18.98 6.64
N SER A 462 28.54 19.48 6.85
CA SER A 462 27.33 18.73 6.50
C SER A 462 27.15 18.70 4.97
N PRO A 463 26.50 17.66 4.40
CA PRO A 463 26.09 17.63 2.99
C PRO A 463 25.01 18.67 2.64
N ILE A 464 24.52 19.46 3.60
CA ILE A 464 23.67 20.63 3.31
C ILE A 464 24.27 21.90 3.88
N ARG A 465 24.13 22.99 3.12
CA ARG A 465 24.54 24.33 3.55
C ARG A 465 23.51 25.37 3.14
N LEU A 466 23.12 26.19 4.10
CA LEU A 466 22.34 27.40 3.86
C LEU A 466 23.10 28.62 4.38
N PHE A 467 23.25 29.63 3.53
CA PHE A 467 23.82 30.91 3.90
C PHE A 467 22.77 32.02 3.82
N ALA A 468 22.79 32.92 4.81
CA ALA A 468 22.06 34.18 4.75
C ALA A 468 23.05 35.35 4.61
N THR A 469 22.85 36.22 3.62
CA THR A 469 23.77 37.34 3.35
C THR A 469 23.08 38.54 2.70
N ASP A 470 23.49 39.76 3.04
CA ASP A 470 22.93 40.99 2.44
C ASP A 470 23.46 41.30 1.04
N ALA A 471 24.66 40.78 0.71
CA ALA A 471 25.39 41.16 -0.49
C ALA A 471 26.09 39.95 -1.10
N PRO A 472 25.36 38.99 -1.68
CA PRO A 472 25.97 37.85 -2.35
C PRO A 472 26.88 38.31 -3.49
N VAL A 473 27.96 37.58 -3.72
CA VAL A 473 28.86 37.76 -4.86
C VAL A 473 28.81 36.53 -5.77
N PRO A 474 28.94 36.70 -7.09
CA PRO A 474 29.05 35.57 -8.01
C PRO A 474 30.22 34.66 -7.63
N ALA A 475 30.00 33.36 -7.75
CA ALA A 475 30.99 32.32 -7.48
C ALA A 475 31.00 31.28 -8.61
N ASP A 476 32.18 30.68 -8.84
CA ASP A 476 32.33 29.56 -9.75
C ASP A 476 32.20 28.25 -8.97
N GLY A 477 31.27 27.38 -9.38
CA GLY A 477 31.06 26.07 -8.78
C GLY A 477 29.89 25.31 -9.43
N PRO A 478 29.67 24.03 -9.07
CA PRO A 478 28.54 23.26 -9.57
C PRO A 478 27.20 23.93 -9.23
N ALA A 479 26.28 23.99 -10.18
CA ALA A 479 24.97 24.58 -9.98
C ALA A 479 23.95 23.87 -10.88
N LEU A 480 22.70 23.85 -10.46
CA LEU A 480 21.58 23.43 -11.31
C LEU A 480 21.42 24.38 -12.51
N THR A 481 20.62 23.98 -13.50
CA THR A 481 20.33 24.80 -14.68
C THR A 481 19.72 26.14 -14.25
N PRO A 482 20.26 27.30 -14.69
CA PRO A 482 19.74 28.61 -14.31
C PRO A 482 18.27 28.79 -14.69
N ARG A 483 17.42 29.08 -13.70
CA ARG A 483 15.99 29.36 -13.88
C ARG A 483 15.55 30.51 -12.97
N PRO A 484 15.49 31.74 -13.49
CA PRO A 484 14.84 32.85 -12.81
C PRO A 484 13.39 32.53 -12.46
N VAL A 485 12.95 32.89 -11.26
CA VAL A 485 11.61 32.58 -10.76
C VAL A 485 10.86 33.81 -10.31
N ARG A 486 9.53 33.70 -10.27
CA ARG A 486 8.64 34.60 -9.54
C ARG A 486 7.77 33.78 -8.60
N PHE A 487 7.35 34.41 -7.51
CA PHE A 487 6.52 33.78 -6.50
C PHE A 487 5.04 33.96 -6.83
N GLN A 488 4.30 32.86 -6.87
CA GLN A 488 2.86 32.86 -7.00
C GLN A 488 2.22 32.35 -5.70
N PRO A 489 1.45 33.20 -4.98
CA PRO A 489 0.73 32.76 -3.78
C PRO A 489 -0.26 31.64 -4.11
N ARG A 490 -0.25 30.59 -3.28
CA ARG A 490 -1.25 29.51 -3.31
C ARG A 490 -1.56 29.03 -1.90
N LEU A 491 -2.75 28.47 -1.70
CA LEU A 491 -3.11 27.74 -0.50
C LEU A 491 -2.58 26.31 -0.61
N THR A 492 -2.06 25.80 0.50
CA THR A 492 -1.60 24.42 0.67
C THR A 492 -2.31 23.80 1.85
N LEU A 493 -2.43 22.48 1.82
CA LEU A 493 -3.07 21.68 2.86
C LEU A 493 -2.11 20.58 3.32
N PRO A 494 -2.27 20.06 4.55
CA PRO A 494 -1.55 18.88 5.02
C PRO A 494 -1.65 17.69 4.05
N GLU A 495 -0.52 17.21 3.55
CA GLU A 495 -0.44 16.17 2.52
C GLU A 495 0.31 14.90 2.94
N TRP A 496 0.70 14.77 4.21
CA TRP A 496 1.28 13.54 4.73
C TRP A 496 0.22 12.44 4.91
N SER A 497 0.66 11.18 4.93
CA SER A 497 -0.19 9.98 4.95
C SER A 497 -1.22 9.98 6.09
N ASP A 498 -0.80 10.39 7.29
CA ASP A 498 -1.63 10.42 8.51
C ASP A 498 -2.31 11.79 8.76
N ALA A 499 -2.32 12.69 7.77
CA ALA A 499 -2.84 14.05 7.94
C ALA A 499 -4.30 14.10 8.41
N GLY A 500 -5.15 13.20 7.92
CA GLY A 500 -6.56 13.15 8.33
C GLY A 500 -6.72 12.88 9.83
N GLU A 501 -5.97 11.92 10.37
CA GLU A 501 -5.99 11.59 11.80
C GLU A 501 -5.47 12.76 12.64
N ASP A 502 -4.35 13.37 12.23
CA ASP A 502 -3.77 14.54 12.91
C ASP A 502 -4.73 15.74 12.94
N LEU A 503 -5.57 15.85 11.91
CA LEU A 503 -6.61 16.86 11.82
C LEU A 503 -7.85 16.54 12.66
N GLY A 504 -7.91 15.37 13.31
CA GLY A 504 -9.04 14.91 14.11
C GLY A 504 -10.23 14.46 13.25
N LEU A 505 -9.98 13.97 12.04
CA LEU A 505 -10.99 13.39 11.17
C LEU A 505 -11.26 11.93 11.56
N SER A 506 -12.49 11.48 11.40
CA SER A 506 -12.82 10.04 11.48
C SER A 506 -12.18 9.26 10.31
N ALA A 507 -12.08 7.94 10.39
CA ALA A 507 -11.47 7.13 9.33
C ALA A 507 -12.07 7.41 7.93
N ALA A 508 -13.39 7.51 7.84
CA ALA A 508 -14.08 7.84 6.59
C ALA A 508 -13.79 9.28 6.10
N GLU A 509 -13.69 10.25 7.03
CA GLU A 509 -13.32 11.63 6.69
C GLU A 509 -11.83 11.76 6.32
N SER A 510 -10.94 10.98 6.95
CA SER A 510 -9.51 10.92 6.61
C SER A 510 -9.30 10.38 5.20
N GLU A 511 -10.08 9.37 4.80
CA GLU A 511 -10.05 8.86 3.43
C GLU A 511 -10.53 9.92 2.42
N ALA A 512 -11.64 10.60 2.71
CA ALA A 512 -12.12 11.71 1.88
C ALA A 512 -11.11 12.87 1.81
N TRP A 513 -10.37 13.12 2.89
CA TRP A 513 -9.27 14.07 2.92
C TRP A 513 -8.12 13.64 2.00
N SER A 514 -7.64 12.41 2.11
CA SER A 514 -6.58 11.89 1.24
C SER A 514 -6.97 11.94 -0.24
N GLU A 515 -8.22 11.63 -0.57
CA GLU A 515 -8.77 11.76 -1.94
C GLU A 515 -8.75 13.22 -2.42
N LEU A 516 -9.21 14.15 -1.57
CA LEU A 516 -9.19 15.57 -1.89
C LEU A 516 -7.75 16.07 -2.13
N ILE A 517 -6.82 15.72 -1.24
CA ILE A 517 -5.42 16.16 -1.32
C ILE A 517 -4.70 15.60 -2.53
N GLY A 518 -4.99 14.36 -2.94
CA GLY A 518 -4.42 13.78 -4.16
C GLY A 518 -4.68 14.64 -5.41
N ASN A 519 -5.72 15.48 -5.40
CA ASN A 519 -6.01 16.42 -6.49
C ASN A 519 -5.22 17.74 -6.42
N PHE A 520 -4.57 18.04 -5.29
CA PHE A 520 -3.77 19.25 -5.08
C PHE A 520 -2.27 19.03 -5.23
N VAL A 521 -1.82 17.77 -5.18
CA VAL A 521 -0.41 17.41 -5.34
C VAL A 521 -0.02 17.60 -6.81
N GLU A 522 0.40 18.82 -7.14
CA GLU A 522 1.15 19.12 -8.35
C GLU A 522 2.64 19.14 -7.97
N GLU A 523 3.47 18.49 -8.77
CA GLU A 523 4.92 18.50 -8.62
C GLU A 523 5.45 19.93 -8.79
N GLN A 524 5.83 20.58 -7.69
CA GLN A 524 6.10 22.03 -7.68
C GLN A 524 7.08 22.47 -6.60
N HIS A 525 8.14 23.14 -7.05
CA HIS A 525 9.03 23.94 -6.22
C HIS A 525 8.25 25.03 -5.48
N ARG A 526 8.43 25.13 -4.16
CA ARG A 526 7.67 26.08 -3.33
C ARG A 526 8.46 26.60 -2.13
N PHE A 527 8.06 27.77 -1.63
CA PHE A 527 8.56 28.42 -0.41
C PHE A 527 7.40 28.60 0.58
N GLY A 528 7.54 28.12 1.82
CA GLY A 528 6.45 28.15 2.81
C GLY A 528 5.30 27.16 2.55
N GLY A 529 4.32 27.16 3.45
CA GLY A 529 3.16 26.27 3.40
C GLY A 529 3.45 24.82 3.79
N TYR A 530 2.62 23.91 3.29
CA TYR A 530 2.81 22.46 3.45
C TYR A 530 3.53 21.84 2.25
N ALA A 531 4.41 20.90 2.56
CA ALA A 531 5.03 19.95 1.64
C ALA A 531 5.31 18.66 2.42
N SER A 532 4.99 17.49 1.85
CA SER A 532 5.46 16.19 2.30
C SER A 532 6.57 15.67 1.36
N GLY A 533 7.37 14.74 1.86
CA GLY A 533 8.26 13.97 1.00
C GLY A 533 7.47 13.00 0.12
N VAL A 534 8.17 12.29 -0.77
CA VAL A 534 7.60 11.25 -1.66
C VAL A 534 6.89 10.15 -0.86
N GLN A 535 7.42 9.80 0.31
CA GLN A 535 6.86 8.78 1.18
C GLN A 535 5.70 9.31 2.04
N GLY A 536 5.31 10.58 1.88
CA GLY A 536 4.20 11.18 2.60
C GLY A 536 4.50 11.34 4.09
N GLU A 537 5.77 11.50 4.48
CA GLU A 537 6.13 11.66 5.88
C GLU A 537 5.63 12.98 6.47
N ARG A 538 5.24 12.91 7.74
CA ARG A 538 4.83 14.09 8.52
C ARG A 538 6.05 14.96 8.80
N PRO A 539 5.99 16.27 8.48
CA PRO A 539 7.06 17.18 8.86
C PRO A 539 7.20 17.33 10.38
N GLU A 540 8.44 17.62 10.84
CA GLU A 540 8.68 17.87 12.26
C GLU A 540 7.78 19.03 12.77
N PRO A 541 7.01 18.82 13.85
CA PRO A 541 6.15 19.86 14.42
C PRO A 541 6.93 21.11 14.83
N GLY A 542 6.35 22.29 14.56
CA GLY A 542 6.98 23.57 14.92
C GLY A 542 8.11 24.00 13.98
N THR A 543 8.18 23.40 12.78
CA THR A 543 9.08 23.83 11.71
C THR A 543 8.32 24.50 10.56
N VAL A 544 8.95 25.49 9.94
CA VAL A 544 8.46 26.21 8.78
C VAL A 544 9.25 25.76 7.55
N LEU A 545 8.55 25.42 6.46
CA LEU A 545 9.18 25.14 5.17
C LEU A 545 9.81 26.42 4.60
N LEU A 546 11.11 26.40 4.36
CA LEU A 546 11.81 27.45 3.63
C LEU A 546 11.79 27.17 2.14
N LEU A 547 12.27 26.00 1.70
CA LEU A 547 12.32 25.65 0.28
C LEU A 547 12.01 24.18 0.13
N HIS A 548 11.09 23.84 -0.77
CA HIS A 548 10.90 22.50 -1.27
C HIS A 548 11.27 22.47 -2.75
N LEU A 549 12.14 21.52 -3.10
CA LEU A 549 12.52 21.20 -4.46
C LEU A 549 11.96 19.83 -4.81
N ASP A 550 11.28 19.78 -5.94
CA ASP A 550 10.67 18.57 -6.49
C ASP A 550 11.48 18.07 -7.69
N TRP A 551 11.28 16.82 -8.09
CA TRP A 551 11.95 16.24 -9.26
C TRP A 551 11.73 17.11 -10.51
N ASP A 552 12.83 17.51 -11.16
CA ASP A 552 12.77 18.44 -12.29
C ASP A 552 13.97 18.27 -13.23
N GLU A 553 13.79 17.44 -14.26
CA GLU A 553 14.82 17.15 -15.27
C GLU A 553 15.28 18.42 -16.01
N GLU A 554 14.38 19.37 -16.26
CA GLU A 554 14.74 20.62 -16.94
C GLU A 554 15.62 21.51 -16.06
N LEU A 555 15.45 21.45 -14.75
CA LEU A 555 16.32 22.10 -13.78
C LEU A 555 17.64 21.33 -13.60
N GLY A 556 17.66 20.04 -13.95
CA GLY A 556 18.75 19.11 -13.64
C GLY A 556 18.73 18.70 -12.16
N PHE A 557 17.56 18.73 -11.52
CA PHE A 557 17.37 18.26 -10.16
C PHE A 557 16.70 16.89 -10.19
N GLU A 558 17.54 15.85 -10.08
CA GLU A 558 17.15 14.44 -10.15
C GLU A 558 17.69 13.74 -8.90
N TYR A 559 16.93 13.75 -7.80
CA TYR A 559 17.35 13.13 -6.54
C TYR A 559 16.74 11.73 -6.40
N GLY A 560 17.58 10.68 -6.31
CA GLY A 560 17.09 9.31 -6.12
C GLY A 560 16.16 8.81 -7.23
N ASP A 561 15.06 8.16 -6.85
CA ASP A 561 13.98 7.71 -7.74
C ASP A 561 12.76 8.62 -7.57
N GLY A 562 12.74 9.77 -8.25
CA GLY A 562 11.64 10.74 -8.13
C GLY A 562 11.62 11.52 -6.81
N GLY A 563 12.76 11.66 -6.15
CA GLY A 563 12.88 12.25 -4.82
C GLY A 563 12.72 13.77 -4.73
N THR A 564 12.53 14.24 -3.50
CA THR A 564 12.35 15.65 -3.14
C THR A 564 13.36 16.09 -2.08
N LEU A 565 13.58 17.39 -1.98
CA LEU A 565 14.43 17.99 -0.95
C LEU A 565 13.72 19.17 -0.28
N GLN A 566 13.67 19.16 1.05
CA GLN A 566 12.99 20.18 1.85
C GLN A 566 13.93 20.81 2.85
N PHE A 567 14.08 22.14 2.79
CA PHE A 567 14.75 22.93 3.83
C PHE A 567 13.69 23.47 4.78
N ARG A 568 13.80 23.16 6.07
CA ARG A 568 12.88 23.61 7.12
C ARG A 568 13.65 24.30 8.23
N ILE A 569 12.98 25.16 8.99
CA ILE A 569 13.58 25.87 10.12
C ILE A 569 12.60 25.87 11.31
N PRO A 570 13.07 25.64 12.55
CA PRO A 570 12.24 25.83 13.72
C PRO A 570 11.63 27.24 13.79
N GLU A 571 10.36 27.37 14.19
CA GLU A 571 9.66 28.66 14.25
C GLU A 571 10.38 29.70 15.12
N ASP A 572 10.96 29.26 16.25
CA ASP A 572 11.72 30.11 17.15
C ASP A 572 13.04 30.59 16.52
N ALA A 573 13.70 29.74 15.74
CA ALA A 573 14.90 30.07 14.99
C ALA A 573 14.60 31.04 13.84
N LEU A 574 13.49 30.85 13.11
CA LEU A 574 13.04 31.79 12.08
C LEU A 574 12.77 33.18 12.67
N ALA A 575 12.08 33.23 13.81
CA ALA A 575 11.81 34.49 14.51
C ALA A 575 13.08 35.20 15.01
N ALA A 576 14.13 34.43 15.32
CA ALA A 576 15.45 34.93 15.72
C ALA A 576 16.40 35.19 14.54
N GLU A 577 16.00 34.90 13.30
CA GLU A 577 16.86 34.86 12.11
C GLU A 577 18.11 33.97 12.31
N ASP A 578 17.97 32.88 13.06
CA ASP A 578 19.03 31.89 13.30
C ASP A 578 19.03 30.80 12.22
N TRP A 579 19.56 31.17 11.05
CA TRP A 579 19.65 30.30 9.88
C TRP A 579 20.56 29.08 10.07
N SER A 580 21.33 29.01 11.17
CA SER A 580 22.18 27.84 11.48
C SER A 580 21.36 26.63 11.95
N ARG A 581 20.11 26.83 12.35
CA ARG A 581 19.18 25.78 12.79
C ARG A 581 18.29 25.24 11.69
N VAL A 582 18.62 25.53 10.43
CA VAL A 582 17.95 24.92 9.29
C VAL A 582 18.27 23.43 9.26
N ILE A 583 17.22 22.64 9.07
CA ILE A 583 17.29 21.20 8.82
C ILE A 583 16.86 20.94 7.39
N THR A 584 17.38 19.87 6.81
CA THR A 584 16.99 19.40 5.49
C THR A 584 16.44 17.99 5.59
N MET A 585 15.32 17.74 4.93
CA MET A 585 14.74 16.42 4.75
C MET A 585 14.86 16.03 3.29
N ALA A 586 15.50 14.90 3.01
CA ALA A 586 15.62 14.34 1.67
C ALA A 586 14.88 13.00 1.61
N ASP A 587 14.03 12.82 0.60
CA ASP A 587 13.16 11.65 0.49
C ASP A 587 13.07 11.19 -0.97
N SER A 588 13.04 9.88 -1.21
CA SER A 588 12.93 9.27 -2.53
C SER A 588 12.08 8.00 -2.50
N GLY A 589 11.53 7.63 -3.67
CA GLY A 589 10.69 6.43 -3.87
C GLY A 589 11.42 5.12 -3.70
#